data_AF-A0A3R7LXA0-F1
#
_entry.id   AF-A0A3R7LXA0-F1
#
_cell.length_a   1.000
_cell.length_b   1.000
_cell.length_c   1.000
_cell.angle_alpha   90.00
_cell.angle_beta   90.00
_cell.angle_gamma   90.00
#
_symmetry.space_group_name_H-M   'P 1'
#
loop_
_entity.id
_entity.type
_entity.pdbx_description
1 polymer ?
#
loop_
_entity_poly.entity_id
_entity_poly.type
_entity_poly.pdbx_seq_one_letter_code
_entity_poly.pdbx_strand_id
1 'polypeptide(L)'
;MLIGERARICQTLDTKVQKINSFQREVDRLKEEVSSREVKIKWAQTKLKSEMDAHKETQAKLDRALTKITKHEEELKSIKEEAEKVVRSTRDDENSRANVLDKQLKEEKARLIMERQVFEDRGSAFNKVSAELESLKTKHSALVEEATSLRSKVTTYESEREESEKLFTSLRQEVKNARQEAGDLNLQLSNSAHLQQQLQREREQLASATQENERLQTTNNELESDLLTCRQKEAELLAFTQKLTDKNVQIQSQLSALQSKTQLLELEHGELKSELENIKAQRNKIKADLTKENEMQNAQIEELTRQLAEKIEEMKQLTTKASDLENEIQVLKKKHNNSLKDISREMQKLRKRLELHESGNGSGNGNGGGGNGGVASGRSSQSVTPHDTLSQGSRASSNASLNNIEYQSTNGSSPQSQENLPSLNDPLVTQQLLVDRIIKLQKSAAKKAEKIEFLEEHVAQLVSELKKKSRIIHHYIMKEEAGALANSASDTSKAELMKHGGIMASVYGSSARDDTMTLDLSLEINRKLQAVLEDTLLKNITLKENLNTLGDEIAKISLQNQQLETRK
;
A
#
# COMPACT_ATOMS: atom_id res chain seq x y z
N MET A 1 139.92 -137.32 -216.71
CA MET A 1 139.54 -137.54 -215.29
C MET A 1 139.42 -136.25 -214.47
N LEU A 2 140.35 -135.28 -214.56
CA LEU A 2 140.50 -134.13 -213.64
C LEU A 2 139.31 -133.16 -213.40
N ILE A 3 138.14 -133.35 -214.04
CA ILE A 3 136.95 -132.54 -213.78
C ILE A 3 136.39 -132.76 -212.36
N GLY A 4 136.54 -133.97 -211.81
CA GLY A 4 135.90 -134.36 -210.54
C GLY A 4 136.41 -133.66 -209.28
N GLU A 5 137.67 -133.22 -209.25
CA GLU A 5 138.30 -132.71 -208.01
C GLU A 5 138.01 -131.24 -207.76
N ARG A 6 138.00 -130.40 -208.81
CA ARG A 6 137.70 -128.95 -208.68
C ARG A 6 136.31 -128.71 -208.09
N ALA A 7 135.32 -129.55 -208.43
CA ALA A 7 133.96 -129.45 -207.89
C ALA A 7 133.90 -129.64 -206.36
N ARG A 8 134.66 -130.60 -205.82
CA ARG A 8 134.70 -130.88 -204.36
C ARG A 8 135.26 -129.71 -203.56
N ILE A 9 136.26 -129.00 -204.08
CA ILE A 9 136.89 -127.88 -203.37
C ILE A 9 135.90 -126.73 -203.21
N CYS A 10 135.17 -126.34 -204.25
CA CYS A 10 134.13 -125.31 -204.16
C CYS A 10 133.04 -125.67 -203.13
N GLN A 11 132.51 -126.90 -203.21
CA GLN A 11 131.48 -127.39 -202.29
C GLN A 11 131.95 -127.43 -200.81
N THR A 12 133.25 -127.65 -200.59
CA THR A 12 133.89 -127.59 -199.26
C THR A 12 134.10 -126.16 -198.77
N LEU A 13 134.22 -125.18 -199.69
CA LEU A 13 134.33 -123.77 -199.35
C LEU A 13 132.97 -123.18 -198.96
N ASP A 14 131.93 -123.42 -199.78
CA ASP A 14 130.57 -122.91 -199.53
C ASP A 14 130.01 -123.41 -198.19
N THR A 15 130.23 -124.68 -197.86
CA THR A 15 129.82 -125.26 -196.58
C THR A 15 130.59 -124.71 -195.38
N LYS A 16 131.80 -124.15 -195.56
CA LYS A 16 132.48 -123.35 -194.52
C LYS A 16 131.93 -121.93 -194.43
N VAL A 17 131.64 -121.27 -195.55
CA VAL A 17 131.05 -119.91 -195.58
C VAL A 17 129.65 -119.90 -194.93
N GLN A 18 128.83 -120.92 -195.18
CA GLN A 18 127.54 -121.07 -194.48
C GLN A 18 127.71 -121.24 -192.96
N LYS A 19 128.71 -122.01 -192.51
CA LYS A 19 128.99 -122.20 -191.08
C LYS A 19 129.47 -120.92 -190.39
N ILE A 20 130.32 -120.12 -191.05
CA ILE A 20 130.72 -118.80 -190.54
C ILE A 20 129.50 -117.89 -190.39
N ASN A 21 128.62 -117.85 -191.39
CA ASN A 21 127.37 -117.07 -191.31
C ASN A 21 126.41 -117.55 -190.21
N SER A 22 126.36 -118.85 -189.89
CA SER A 22 125.58 -119.33 -188.73
C SER A 22 126.21 -118.92 -187.39
N PHE A 23 127.54 -118.98 -187.25
CA PHE A 23 128.21 -118.56 -186.02
C PHE A 23 128.13 -117.05 -185.79
N GLN A 24 128.22 -116.23 -186.84
CA GLN A 24 128.06 -114.78 -186.73
C GLN A 24 126.68 -114.40 -186.18
N ARG A 25 125.62 -115.01 -186.72
CA ARG A 25 124.23 -114.80 -186.24
C ARG A 25 124.07 -115.20 -184.78
N GLU A 26 124.69 -116.29 -184.35
CA GLU A 26 124.63 -116.75 -182.95
C GLU A 26 125.40 -115.82 -182.00
N VAL A 27 126.56 -115.30 -182.42
CA VAL A 27 127.31 -114.28 -181.67
C VAL A 27 126.48 -113.01 -181.48
N ASP A 28 125.79 -112.54 -182.51
CA ASP A 28 124.98 -111.33 -182.42
C ASP A 28 123.68 -111.55 -181.63
N ARG A 29 123.05 -112.74 -181.74
CA ARG A 29 121.92 -113.16 -180.89
C ARG A 29 122.30 -113.18 -179.40
N LEU A 30 123.50 -113.64 -179.06
CA LEU A 30 124.01 -113.66 -177.69
C LEU A 30 124.28 -112.25 -177.14
N LYS A 31 124.68 -111.27 -177.97
CA LYS A 31 124.83 -109.87 -177.55
C LYS A 31 123.50 -109.24 -177.16
N GLU A 32 122.44 -109.48 -177.94
CA GLU A 32 121.09 -108.99 -177.58
C GLU A 32 120.57 -109.63 -176.28
N GLU A 33 120.85 -110.93 -176.09
CA GLU A 33 120.54 -111.64 -174.85
C GLU A 33 121.29 -111.09 -173.61
N VAL A 34 122.52 -110.59 -173.77
CA VAL A 34 123.27 -109.92 -172.68
C VAL A 34 122.69 -108.53 -172.40
N SER A 35 122.47 -107.72 -173.44
CA SER A 35 121.87 -106.38 -173.33
C SER A 35 120.49 -106.43 -172.64
N SER A 36 119.65 -107.40 -173.02
CA SER A 36 118.34 -107.67 -172.41
C SER A 36 118.42 -107.97 -170.91
N ARG A 37 119.47 -108.67 -170.46
CA ARG A 37 119.68 -108.98 -169.04
C ARG A 37 120.16 -107.76 -168.25
N GLU A 38 121.06 -106.93 -168.79
CA GLU A 38 121.51 -105.69 -168.13
C GLU A 38 120.36 -104.71 -167.85
N VAL A 39 119.46 -104.50 -168.83
CA VAL A 39 118.32 -103.57 -168.68
C VAL A 39 117.39 -104.02 -167.55
N LYS A 40 117.12 -105.33 -167.45
CA LYS A 40 116.28 -105.89 -166.36
C LYS A 40 116.93 -105.73 -164.98
N ILE A 41 118.24 -105.87 -164.86
CA ILE A 41 118.98 -105.65 -163.61
C ILE A 41 118.87 -104.18 -163.17
N LYS A 42 119.07 -103.23 -164.09
CA LYS A 42 118.94 -101.78 -163.80
C LYS A 42 117.51 -101.41 -163.38
N TRP A 43 116.48 -101.99 -163.99
CA TRP A 43 115.09 -101.81 -163.57
C TRP A 43 114.83 -102.34 -162.16
N ALA A 44 115.31 -103.55 -161.84
CA ALA A 44 115.15 -104.16 -160.53
C ALA A 44 115.86 -103.36 -159.42
N GLN A 45 117.09 -102.88 -159.65
CA GLN A 45 117.80 -102.00 -158.71
C GLN A 45 117.04 -100.68 -158.46
N THR A 46 116.49 -100.07 -159.52
CA THR A 46 115.72 -98.83 -159.41
C THR A 46 114.43 -99.04 -158.61
N LYS A 47 113.71 -100.14 -158.89
CA LYS A 47 112.48 -100.53 -158.18
C LYS A 47 112.74 -100.75 -156.69
N LEU A 48 113.76 -101.53 -156.33
CA LEU A 48 114.13 -101.79 -154.93
C LEU A 48 114.44 -100.48 -154.17
N LYS A 49 115.14 -99.53 -154.81
CA LYS A 49 115.47 -98.26 -154.17
C LYS A 49 114.23 -97.40 -153.90
N SER A 50 113.25 -97.36 -154.81
CA SER A 50 111.99 -96.64 -154.56
C SER A 50 111.18 -97.20 -153.39
N GLU A 51 111.14 -98.53 -153.21
CA GLU A 51 110.46 -99.16 -152.07
C GLU A 51 111.19 -98.85 -150.74
N MET A 52 112.54 -98.86 -150.74
CA MET A 52 113.34 -98.51 -149.56
C MET A 52 113.12 -97.07 -149.08
N ASP A 53 113.07 -96.10 -150.00
CA ASP A 53 112.87 -94.70 -149.63
C ASP A 53 111.40 -94.42 -149.25
N ALA A 54 110.42 -95.13 -149.83
CA ALA A 54 109.02 -95.10 -149.39
C ALA A 54 108.85 -95.62 -147.94
N HIS A 55 109.54 -96.71 -147.57
CA HIS A 55 109.49 -97.24 -146.20
C HIS A 55 110.09 -96.27 -145.17
N LYS A 56 111.11 -95.47 -145.53
CA LYS A 56 111.62 -94.43 -144.63
C LYS A 56 110.58 -93.33 -144.40
N GLU A 57 109.82 -92.96 -145.42
CA GLU A 57 108.79 -91.93 -145.30
C GLU A 57 107.59 -92.39 -144.46
N THR A 58 107.18 -93.66 -144.56
CA THR A 58 106.11 -94.22 -143.70
C THR A 58 106.55 -94.35 -142.24
N GLN A 59 107.77 -94.81 -141.97
CA GLN A 59 108.37 -94.83 -140.63
C GLN A 59 108.34 -93.43 -139.99
N ALA A 60 108.85 -92.42 -140.70
CA ALA A 60 108.88 -91.03 -140.22
C ALA A 60 107.49 -90.38 -140.06
N LYS A 61 106.43 -90.95 -140.64
CA LYS A 61 105.04 -90.53 -140.40
C LYS A 61 104.47 -91.17 -139.13
N LEU A 62 104.84 -92.41 -138.80
CA LEU A 62 104.41 -93.11 -137.59
C LEU A 62 104.95 -92.45 -136.32
N ASP A 63 106.25 -92.12 -136.28
CA ASP A 63 106.88 -91.48 -135.11
C ASP A 63 106.28 -90.09 -134.83
N ARG A 64 105.90 -89.36 -135.89
CA ARG A 64 105.18 -88.07 -135.84
C ARG A 64 103.71 -88.20 -135.44
N ALA A 65 103.12 -89.39 -135.48
CA ALA A 65 101.78 -89.64 -134.98
C ALA A 65 101.83 -89.96 -133.47
N LEU A 66 102.76 -90.84 -133.05
CA LEU A 66 102.96 -91.20 -131.64
C LEU A 66 103.28 -89.98 -130.77
N THR A 67 104.19 -89.11 -131.22
CA THR A 67 104.54 -87.86 -130.52
C THR A 67 103.42 -86.81 -130.46
N LYS A 68 102.37 -86.95 -131.28
CA LYS A 68 101.14 -86.13 -131.15
C LYS A 68 100.15 -86.74 -130.17
N ILE A 69 100.01 -88.06 -130.15
CA ILE A 69 99.13 -88.78 -129.22
C ILE A 69 99.53 -88.48 -127.78
N THR A 70 100.82 -88.65 -127.44
CA THR A 70 101.32 -88.37 -126.08
C THR A 70 101.09 -86.91 -125.65
N LYS A 71 101.26 -85.95 -126.57
CA LYS A 71 101.00 -84.53 -126.29
C LYS A 71 99.52 -84.26 -126.02
N HIS A 72 98.61 -84.90 -126.76
CA HIS A 72 97.17 -84.76 -126.53
C HIS A 72 96.71 -85.45 -125.24
N GLU A 73 97.37 -86.53 -124.81
CA GLU A 73 97.13 -87.16 -123.49
C GLU A 73 97.54 -86.22 -122.33
N GLU A 74 98.69 -85.54 -122.45
CA GLU A 74 99.11 -84.51 -121.48
C GLU A 74 98.17 -83.28 -121.48
N GLU A 75 97.74 -82.82 -122.65
CA GLU A 75 96.77 -81.72 -122.79
C GLU A 75 95.43 -82.08 -122.15
N LEU A 76 94.90 -83.28 -122.39
CA LEU A 76 93.66 -83.77 -121.78
C LEU A 76 93.76 -83.88 -120.24
N LYS A 77 94.91 -84.31 -119.72
CA LYS A 77 95.16 -84.35 -118.27
C LYS A 77 95.17 -82.95 -117.66
N SER A 78 95.86 -82.00 -118.29
CA SER A 78 95.91 -80.60 -117.86
C SER A 78 94.53 -79.93 -117.89
N ILE A 79 93.77 -80.14 -118.96
CA ILE A 79 92.38 -79.63 -119.08
C ILE A 79 91.49 -80.22 -117.99
N LYS A 80 91.64 -81.50 -117.63
CA LYS A 80 90.87 -82.12 -116.53
C LYS A 80 91.22 -81.51 -115.17
N GLU A 81 92.50 -81.32 -114.89
CA GLU A 81 92.96 -80.73 -113.61
C GLU A 81 92.49 -79.28 -113.45
N GLU A 82 92.53 -78.46 -114.51
CA GLU A 82 92.00 -77.10 -114.47
C GLU A 82 90.46 -77.06 -114.40
N ALA A 83 89.75 -77.95 -115.10
CA ALA A 83 88.29 -78.06 -115.00
C ALA A 83 87.84 -78.45 -113.58
N GLU A 84 88.50 -79.42 -112.94
CA GLU A 84 88.23 -79.78 -111.54
C GLU A 84 88.55 -78.64 -110.55
N LYS A 85 89.52 -77.78 -110.87
CA LYS A 85 89.88 -76.59 -110.08
C LYS A 85 88.83 -75.48 -110.23
N VAL A 86 88.34 -75.21 -111.43
CA VAL A 86 87.25 -74.26 -111.67
C VAL A 86 85.95 -74.72 -111.00
N VAL A 87 85.57 -76.00 -111.11
CA VAL A 87 84.38 -76.55 -110.45
C VAL A 87 84.48 -76.47 -108.92
N ARG A 88 85.69 -76.60 -108.35
CA ARG A 88 85.94 -76.37 -106.93
C ARG A 88 85.78 -74.90 -106.55
N SER A 89 86.42 -73.97 -107.26
CA SER A 89 86.30 -72.54 -106.93
C SER A 89 84.87 -72.02 -107.09
N THR A 90 84.15 -72.37 -108.17
CA THR A 90 82.75 -71.94 -108.32
C THR A 90 81.86 -72.51 -107.22
N ARG A 91 82.09 -73.75 -106.79
CA ARG A 91 81.34 -74.37 -105.67
C ARG A 91 81.63 -73.69 -104.34
N ASP A 92 82.88 -73.30 -104.09
CA ASP A 92 83.27 -72.60 -102.85
C ASP A 92 82.83 -71.12 -102.86
N ASP A 93 82.80 -70.48 -104.03
CA ASP A 93 82.21 -69.15 -104.24
C ASP A 93 80.68 -69.17 -104.07
N GLU A 94 79.98 -70.17 -104.62
CA GLU A 94 78.54 -70.37 -104.42
C GLU A 94 78.22 -70.66 -102.95
N ASN A 95 79.00 -71.53 -102.30
CA ASN A 95 78.83 -71.87 -100.89
C ASN A 95 79.11 -70.67 -99.96
N SER A 96 80.17 -69.90 -100.22
CA SER A 96 80.46 -68.68 -99.43
C SER A 96 79.40 -67.60 -99.67
N ARG A 97 78.94 -67.40 -100.91
CA ARG A 97 77.81 -66.51 -101.24
C ARG A 97 76.52 -66.95 -100.55
N ALA A 98 76.21 -68.25 -100.52
CA ALA A 98 75.06 -68.80 -99.82
C ALA A 98 75.14 -68.56 -98.30
N ASN A 99 76.31 -68.77 -97.69
CA ASN A 99 76.54 -68.47 -96.27
C ASN A 99 76.41 -66.97 -95.94
N VAL A 100 76.87 -66.07 -96.82
CA VAL A 100 76.67 -64.62 -96.67
C VAL A 100 75.19 -64.25 -96.77
N LEU A 101 74.46 -64.81 -97.74
CA LEU A 101 73.02 -64.55 -97.91
C LEU A 101 72.18 -65.12 -96.76
N ASP A 102 72.50 -66.31 -96.25
CA ASP A 102 71.85 -66.88 -95.06
C ASP A 102 72.16 -66.06 -93.79
N LYS A 103 73.40 -65.57 -93.63
CA LYS A 103 73.75 -64.64 -92.55
C LYS A 103 72.94 -63.34 -92.65
N GLN A 104 72.91 -62.69 -93.83
CA GLN A 104 72.13 -61.47 -94.04
C GLN A 104 70.63 -61.69 -93.81
N LEU A 105 70.09 -62.84 -94.25
CA LEU A 105 68.69 -63.22 -94.02
C LEU A 105 68.40 -63.44 -92.53
N LYS A 106 69.36 -63.96 -91.76
CA LYS A 106 69.25 -64.10 -90.29
C LYS A 106 69.36 -62.74 -89.58
N GLU A 107 70.26 -61.86 -90.02
CA GLU A 107 70.42 -60.51 -89.47
C GLU A 107 69.17 -59.65 -89.72
N GLU A 108 68.63 -59.61 -90.94
CA GLU A 108 67.38 -58.87 -91.22
C GLU A 108 66.15 -59.50 -90.55
N LYS A 109 66.07 -60.84 -90.43
CA LYS A 109 65.02 -61.48 -89.61
C LYS A 109 65.11 -61.07 -88.14
N ALA A 110 66.31 -61.07 -87.55
CA ALA A 110 66.52 -60.66 -86.17
C ALA A 110 66.18 -59.18 -85.96
N ARG A 111 66.58 -58.31 -86.89
CA ARG A 111 66.25 -56.88 -86.92
C ARG A 111 64.74 -56.65 -86.97
N LEU A 112 64.02 -57.34 -87.85
CA LEU A 112 62.58 -57.21 -88.02
C LEU A 112 61.81 -57.74 -86.80
N ILE A 113 62.32 -58.77 -86.12
CA ILE A 113 61.82 -59.21 -84.81
C ILE A 113 62.03 -58.14 -83.74
N MET A 114 63.23 -57.53 -83.65
CA MET A 114 63.50 -56.44 -82.71
C MET A 114 62.65 -55.20 -82.96
N GLU A 115 62.47 -54.79 -84.21
CA GLU A 115 61.63 -53.66 -84.59
C GLU A 115 60.15 -53.93 -84.28
N ARG A 116 59.67 -55.16 -84.52
CA ARG A 116 58.34 -55.60 -84.11
C ARG A 116 58.16 -55.58 -82.59
N GLN A 117 59.15 -56.04 -81.82
CA GLN A 117 59.10 -55.98 -80.35
C GLN A 117 59.08 -54.52 -79.86
N VAL A 118 59.93 -53.65 -80.40
CA VAL A 118 59.95 -52.21 -80.05
C VAL A 118 58.63 -51.53 -80.40
N PHE A 119 57.97 -51.94 -81.49
CA PHE A 119 56.63 -51.46 -81.85
C PHE A 119 55.56 -51.94 -80.86
N GLU A 120 55.58 -53.22 -80.46
CA GLU A 120 54.66 -53.78 -79.48
C GLU A 120 54.88 -53.19 -78.07
N ASP A 121 56.13 -53.00 -77.65
CA ASP A 121 56.50 -52.35 -76.40
C ASP A 121 56.03 -50.90 -76.36
N ARG A 122 56.28 -50.14 -77.44
CA ARG A 122 55.84 -48.73 -77.61
C ARG A 122 54.32 -48.61 -77.67
N GLY A 123 53.64 -49.56 -78.32
CA GLY A 123 52.18 -49.69 -78.30
C GLY A 123 51.66 -49.96 -76.88
N SER A 124 52.30 -50.85 -76.13
CA SER A 124 51.94 -51.13 -74.73
C SER A 124 52.14 -49.90 -73.83
N ALA A 125 53.21 -49.13 -74.05
CA ALA A 125 53.51 -47.91 -73.32
C ALA A 125 52.51 -46.80 -73.64
N PHE A 126 52.19 -46.61 -74.93
CA PHE A 126 51.14 -45.67 -75.35
C PHE A 126 49.78 -46.03 -74.75
N ASN A 127 49.40 -47.32 -74.76
CA ASN A 127 48.14 -47.77 -74.18
C ASN A 127 48.09 -47.57 -72.64
N LYS A 128 49.21 -47.77 -71.92
CA LYS A 128 49.32 -47.47 -70.49
C LYS A 128 49.15 -45.97 -70.21
N VAL A 129 49.92 -45.12 -70.90
CA VAL A 129 49.84 -43.65 -70.74
C VAL A 129 48.45 -43.11 -71.13
N SER A 130 47.81 -43.70 -72.15
CA SER A 130 46.43 -43.37 -72.54
C SER A 130 45.43 -43.75 -71.43
N ALA A 131 45.53 -44.95 -70.87
CA ALA A 131 44.68 -45.39 -69.76
C ALA A 131 44.91 -44.56 -68.47
N GLU A 132 46.16 -44.17 -68.19
CA GLU A 132 46.50 -43.25 -67.10
C GLU A 132 45.92 -41.84 -67.33
N LEU A 133 45.98 -41.34 -68.56
CA LEU A 133 45.39 -40.05 -68.95
C LEU A 133 43.86 -40.04 -68.78
N GLU A 134 43.16 -41.09 -69.24
CA GLU A 134 41.70 -41.19 -69.03
C GLU A 134 41.34 -41.43 -67.55
N SER A 135 42.17 -42.16 -66.80
CA SER A 135 42.02 -42.27 -65.33
C SER A 135 42.21 -40.92 -64.64
N LEU A 136 43.12 -40.07 -65.12
CA LEU A 136 43.35 -38.74 -64.56
C LEU A 136 42.24 -37.75 -64.95
N LYS A 137 41.75 -37.79 -66.20
CA LYS A 137 40.58 -37.02 -66.66
C LYS A 137 39.32 -37.34 -65.87
N THR A 138 39.01 -38.62 -65.67
CA THR A 138 37.82 -39.05 -64.91
C THR A 138 37.91 -38.63 -63.44
N LYS A 139 39.08 -38.78 -62.80
CA LYS A 139 39.34 -38.23 -61.46
C LYS A 139 39.19 -36.70 -61.41
N HIS A 140 39.66 -35.99 -62.43
CA HIS A 140 39.53 -34.53 -62.49
C HIS A 140 38.07 -34.09 -62.64
N SER A 141 37.27 -34.76 -63.48
CA SER A 141 35.82 -34.51 -63.60
C SER A 141 35.12 -34.69 -62.25
N ALA A 142 35.35 -35.83 -61.58
CA ALA A 142 34.78 -36.11 -60.27
C ALA A 142 35.15 -35.06 -59.21
N LEU A 143 36.40 -34.59 -59.19
CA LEU A 143 36.84 -33.51 -58.29
C LEU A 143 36.23 -32.13 -58.63
N VAL A 144 35.94 -31.86 -59.90
CA VAL A 144 35.22 -30.63 -60.33
C VAL A 144 33.73 -30.71 -59.99
N GLU A 145 33.12 -31.87 -60.14
CA GLU A 145 31.74 -32.16 -59.73
C GLU A 145 31.58 -32.08 -58.20
N GLU A 146 32.54 -32.60 -57.44
CA GLU A 146 32.60 -32.44 -55.98
C GLU A 146 32.81 -30.96 -55.59
N ALA A 147 33.80 -30.28 -56.18
CA ALA A 147 34.07 -28.87 -55.88
C ALA A 147 32.89 -27.95 -56.20
N THR A 148 32.15 -28.20 -57.27
CA THR A 148 30.93 -27.44 -57.62
C THR A 148 29.76 -27.77 -56.69
N SER A 149 29.59 -29.03 -56.29
CA SER A 149 28.61 -29.46 -55.27
C SER A 149 28.90 -28.89 -53.88
N LEU A 150 30.17 -28.76 -53.50
CA LEU A 150 30.58 -28.08 -52.27
C LEU A 150 30.34 -26.57 -52.37
N ARG A 151 30.61 -25.95 -53.53
CA ARG A 151 30.35 -24.52 -53.76
C ARG A 151 28.87 -24.17 -53.64
N SER A 152 27.97 -24.98 -54.22
CA SER A 152 26.53 -24.74 -54.11
C SER A 152 26.03 -24.87 -52.67
N LYS A 153 26.50 -25.88 -51.93
CA LYS A 153 26.21 -26.03 -50.48
C LYS A 153 26.68 -24.85 -49.64
N VAL A 154 27.87 -24.29 -49.93
CA VAL A 154 28.33 -23.07 -49.26
C VAL A 154 27.38 -21.92 -49.55
N THR A 155 26.99 -21.69 -50.81
CA THR A 155 26.06 -20.60 -51.14
C THR A 155 24.66 -20.76 -50.54
N THR A 156 24.15 -22.00 -50.37
CA THR A 156 22.87 -22.21 -49.67
C THR A 156 23.00 -21.92 -48.17
N TYR A 157 24.06 -22.38 -47.51
CA TYR A 157 24.30 -22.08 -46.09
C TYR A 157 24.57 -20.58 -45.84
N GLU A 158 25.17 -19.86 -46.80
CA GLU A 158 25.32 -18.41 -46.73
C GLU A 158 23.95 -17.70 -46.81
N SER A 159 23.04 -18.14 -47.69
CA SER A 159 21.67 -17.61 -47.77
C SER A 159 20.87 -17.90 -46.49
N GLU A 160 20.89 -19.15 -46.01
CA GLU A 160 20.23 -19.55 -44.76
C GLU A 160 20.75 -18.75 -43.55
N ARG A 161 22.06 -18.44 -43.52
CA ARG A 161 22.64 -17.58 -42.48
C ARG A 161 22.14 -16.14 -42.60
N GLU A 162 22.10 -15.56 -43.79
CA GLU A 162 21.64 -14.18 -44.00
C GLU A 162 20.13 -14.03 -43.68
N GLU A 163 19.31 -15.02 -44.03
CA GLU A 163 17.90 -15.09 -43.64
C GLU A 163 17.72 -15.22 -42.11
N SER A 164 18.53 -16.06 -41.46
CA SER A 164 18.56 -16.19 -40.00
C SER A 164 19.00 -14.88 -39.31
N GLU A 165 19.95 -14.15 -39.89
CA GLU A 165 20.45 -12.86 -39.39
C GLU A 165 19.40 -11.73 -39.54
N LYS A 166 18.64 -11.73 -40.65
CA LYS A 166 17.46 -10.88 -40.84
C LYS A 166 16.34 -11.19 -39.85
N LEU A 167 16.03 -12.47 -39.63
CA LEU A 167 15.01 -12.88 -38.66
C LEU A 167 15.41 -12.49 -37.22
N PHE A 168 16.67 -12.72 -36.84
CA PHE A 168 17.19 -12.36 -35.53
C PHE A 168 17.17 -10.85 -35.29
N THR A 169 17.46 -10.03 -36.32
CA THR A 169 17.39 -8.57 -36.21
C THR A 169 15.94 -8.05 -36.13
N SER A 170 14.97 -8.67 -36.82
CA SER A 170 13.54 -8.37 -36.63
C SER A 170 13.09 -8.68 -35.20
N LEU A 171 13.31 -9.92 -34.74
CA LEU A 171 12.93 -10.37 -33.39
C LEU A 171 13.58 -9.49 -32.30
N ARG A 172 14.83 -9.04 -32.50
CA ARG A 172 15.51 -8.12 -31.57
C ARG A 172 14.85 -6.73 -31.52
N GLN A 173 14.30 -6.25 -32.64
CA GLN A 173 13.55 -4.99 -32.69
C GLN A 173 12.14 -5.15 -32.11
N GLU A 174 11.46 -6.27 -32.34
CA GLU A 174 10.17 -6.61 -31.72
C GLU A 174 10.30 -6.69 -30.18
N VAL A 175 11.33 -7.37 -29.66
CA VAL A 175 11.65 -7.41 -28.22
C VAL A 175 11.98 -6.02 -27.67
N LYS A 176 12.57 -5.12 -28.46
CA LYS A 176 12.81 -3.73 -28.06
C LYS A 176 11.48 -2.95 -27.97
N ASN A 177 10.60 -3.09 -28.95
CA ASN A 177 9.28 -2.45 -28.95
C ASN A 177 8.43 -2.94 -27.77
N ALA A 178 8.31 -4.25 -27.59
CA ALA A 178 7.54 -4.84 -26.49
C ALA A 178 8.06 -4.45 -25.09
N ARG A 179 9.37 -4.24 -24.94
CA ARG A 179 9.96 -3.70 -23.70
C ARG A 179 9.62 -2.23 -23.47
N GLN A 180 9.51 -1.43 -24.52
CA GLN A 180 9.06 -0.04 -24.43
C GLN A 180 7.57 0.03 -24.07
N GLU A 181 6.72 -0.71 -24.79
CA GLU A 181 5.27 -0.81 -24.51
C GLU A 181 4.99 -1.30 -23.09
N ALA A 182 5.73 -2.30 -22.60
CA ALA A 182 5.63 -2.75 -21.21
C ALA A 182 6.05 -1.67 -20.19
N GLY A 183 7.03 -0.83 -20.54
CA GLY A 183 7.42 0.33 -19.73
C GLY A 183 6.34 1.41 -19.68
N ASP A 184 5.78 1.76 -20.84
CA ASP A 184 4.72 2.76 -20.98
C ASP A 184 3.43 2.31 -20.28
N LEU A 185 3.06 1.03 -20.39
CA LEU A 185 1.93 0.43 -19.67
C LEU A 185 2.15 0.40 -18.14
N ASN A 186 3.37 0.13 -17.68
CA ASN A 186 3.69 0.14 -16.25
C ASN A 186 3.66 1.57 -15.67
N LEU A 187 4.08 2.58 -16.45
CA LEU A 187 3.93 3.99 -16.09
C LEU A 187 2.44 4.40 -16.02
N GLN A 188 1.62 3.97 -16.98
CA GLN A 188 0.17 4.19 -16.94
C GLN A 188 -0.50 3.51 -15.73
N LEU A 189 -0.07 2.29 -15.39
CA LEU A 189 -0.57 1.55 -14.22
C LEU A 189 -0.19 2.26 -12.91
N SER A 190 1.05 2.74 -12.79
CA SER A 190 1.52 3.54 -11.65
C SER A 190 0.72 4.84 -11.48
N ASN A 191 0.49 5.58 -12.58
CA ASN A 191 -0.33 6.79 -12.58
C ASN A 191 -1.79 6.49 -12.19
N SER A 192 -2.37 5.41 -12.72
CA SER A 192 -3.73 4.97 -12.36
C SER A 192 -3.86 4.62 -10.87
N ALA A 193 -2.88 3.90 -10.31
CA ALA A 193 -2.81 3.61 -8.89
C ALA A 193 -2.66 4.88 -8.03
N HIS A 194 -1.88 5.87 -8.48
CA HIS A 194 -1.77 7.16 -7.81
C HIS A 194 -3.11 7.92 -7.81
N LEU A 195 -3.81 7.99 -8.95
CA LEU A 195 -5.14 8.61 -9.04
C LEU A 195 -6.18 7.87 -8.18
N GLN A 196 -6.16 6.54 -8.11
CA GLN A 196 -7.00 5.77 -7.18
C GLN A 196 -6.71 6.12 -5.72
N GLN A 197 -5.43 6.22 -5.35
CA GLN A 197 -5.04 6.59 -3.99
C GLN A 197 -5.41 8.05 -3.65
N GLN A 198 -5.37 8.97 -4.62
CA GLN A 198 -5.87 10.34 -4.44
C GLN A 198 -7.39 10.35 -4.27
N LEU A 199 -8.13 9.70 -5.18
CA LEU A 199 -9.60 9.58 -5.09
C LEU A 199 -10.06 8.97 -3.76
N GLN A 200 -9.32 8.00 -3.21
CA GLN A 200 -9.61 7.42 -1.91
C GLN A 200 -9.41 8.43 -0.76
N ARG A 201 -8.33 9.23 -0.77
CA ARG A 201 -8.13 10.32 0.21
C ARG A 201 -9.22 11.39 0.11
N GLU A 202 -9.65 11.76 -1.09
CA GLU A 202 -10.73 12.72 -1.29
C GLU A 202 -12.08 12.18 -0.78
N ARG A 203 -12.35 10.88 -0.97
CA ARG A 203 -13.53 10.22 -0.38
C ARG A 203 -13.50 10.17 1.15
N GLU A 204 -12.34 9.91 1.74
CA GLU A 204 -12.16 9.90 3.20
C GLU A 204 -12.32 11.30 3.81
N GLN A 205 -11.77 12.34 3.15
CA GLN A 205 -11.99 13.74 3.53
C GLN A 205 -13.47 14.14 3.39
N LEU A 206 -14.12 13.80 2.28
CA LEU A 206 -15.54 14.08 2.06
C LEU A 206 -16.42 13.40 3.11
N ALA A 207 -16.15 12.12 3.43
CA ALA A 207 -16.89 11.40 4.47
C ALA A 207 -16.73 12.02 5.87
N SER A 208 -15.52 12.50 6.21
CA SER A 208 -15.27 13.25 7.44
C SER A 208 -16.03 14.58 7.46
N ALA A 209 -16.06 15.30 6.34
CA ALA A 209 -16.76 16.57 6.21
C ALA A 209 -18.29 16.41 6.26
N THR A 210 -18.84 15.35 5.67
CA THR A 210 -20.28 15.05 5.80
C THR A 210 -20.64 14.68 7.24
N GLN A 211 -19.82 13.89 7.93
CA GLN A 211 -20.06 13.53 9.34
C GLN A 211 -19.98 14.75 10.27
N GLU A 212 -19.06 15.68 10.03
CA GLU A 212 -19.02 16.94 10.79
C GLU A 212 -20.24 17.83 10.51
N ASN A 213 -20.67 17.92 9.26
CA ASN A 213 -21.86 18.69 8.87
C ASN A 213 -23.15 18.10 9.46
N GLU A 214 -23.31 16.77 9.43
CA GLU A 214 -24.39 16.05 10.11
C GLU A 214 -24.40 16.36 11.62
N ARG A 215 -23.25 16.31 12.29
CA ARG A 215 -23.13 16.64 13.72
C ARG A 215 -23.47 18.10 14.01
N LEU A 216 -23.01 19.04 13.17
CA LEU A 216 -23.37 20.45 13.31
C LEU A 216 -24.88 20.63 13.14
N GLN A 217 -25.49 19.97 12.15
CA GLN A 217 -26.92 20.01 11.92
C GLN A 217 -27.73 19.42 13.09
N THR A 218 -27.31 18.32 13.71
CA THR A 218 -27.98 17.81 14.93
C THR A 218 -27.87 18.81 16.08
N THR A 219 -26.68 19.37 16.34
CA THR A 219 -26.52 20.37 17.42
C THR A 219 -27.29 21.65 17.17
N ASN A 220 -27.47 22.07 15.91
CA ASN A 220 -28.28 23.24 15.59
C ASN A 220 -29.78 22.96 15.81
N ASN A 221 -30.27 21.78 15.42
CA ASN A 221 -31.65 21.36 15.69
C ASN A 221 -31.95 21.26 17.21
N GLU A 222 -30.97 20.78 18.00
CA GLU A 222 -31.05 20.74 19.47
C GLU A 222 -31.14 22.17 20.05
N LEU A 223 -30.27 23.09 19.63
CA LEU A 223 -30.27 24.48 20.06
C LEU A 223 -31.55 25.23 19.65
N GLU A 224 -32.11 24.97 18.47
CA GLU A 224 -33.40 25.53 18.05
C GLU A 224 -34.56 25.03 18.92
N SER A 225 -34.55 23.75 19.32
CA SER A 225 -35.53 23.16 20.24
C SER A 225 -35.43 23.75 21.66
N ASP A 226 -34.22 23.92 22.18
CA ASP A 226 -33.98 24.56 23.48
C ASP A 226 -34.39 26.04 23.45
N LEU A 227 -34.11 26.76 22.36
CA LEU A 227 -34.51 28.16 22.18
C LEU A 227 -36.04 28.31 22.12
N LEU A 228 -36.74 27.41 21.43
CA LEU A 228 -38.20 27.35 21.41
C LEU A 228 -38.76 27.07 22.80
N THR A 229 -38.16 26.12 23.53
CA THR A 229 -38.52 25.79 24.91
C THR A 229 -38.28 26.97 25.87
N CYS A 230 -37.22 27.74 25.67
CA CYS A 230 -36.95 28.97 26.43
C CYS A 230 -38.00 30.06 26.15
N ARG A 231 -38.37 30.28 24.88
CA ARG A 231 -39.44 31.23 24.50
C ARG A 231 -40.81 30.85 25.08
N GLN A 232 -41.11 29.55 25.18
CA GLN A 232 -42.35 29.11 25.84
C GLN A 232 -42.34 29.46 27.33
N LYS A 233 -41.24 29.17 28.04
CA LYS A 233 -41.07 29.53 29.46
C LYS A 233 -41.12 31.04 29.69
N GLU A 234 -40.55 31.82 28.78
CA GLU A 234 -40.64 33.30 28.79
C GLU A 234 -42.09 33.77 28.65
N ALA A 235 -42.86 33.22 27.70
CA ALA A 235 -44.27 33.54 27.54
C ALA A 235 -45.13 33.14 28.77
N GLU A 236 -44.83 32.01 29.39
CA GLU A 236 -45.48 31.57 30.65
C GLU A 236 -45.15 32.51 31.82
N LEU A 237 -43.89 32.95 31.95
CA LEU A 237 -43.45 33.93 32.95
C LEU A 237 -44.07 35.32 32.73
N LEU A 238 -44.19 35.77 31.48
CA LEU A 238 -44.88 37.01 31.13
C LEU A 238 -46.38 36.93 31.46
N ALA A 239 -47.05 35.82 31.12
CA ALA A 239 -48.45 35.60 31.45
C ALA A 239 -48.70 35.48 32.97
N PHE A 240 -47.75 34.94 33.73
CA PHE A 240 -47.80 34.96 35.20
C PHE A 240 -47.61 36.38 35.76
N THR A 241 -46.64 37.13 35.23
CA THR A 241 -46.34 38.51 35.62
C THR A 241 -47.53 39.45 35.33
N GLN A 242 -48.21 39.26 34.19
CA GLN A 242 -49.45 39.96 33.88
C GLN A 242 -50.54 39.66 34.92
N LYS A 243 -50.84 38.39 35.19
CA LYS A 243 -51.84 37.99 36.20
C LYS A 243 -51.53 38.54 37.60
N LEU A 244 -50.25 38.57 37.99
CA LEU A 244 -49.81 39.15 39.25
C LEU A 244 -50.01 40.68 39.28
N THR A 245 -49.75 41.35 38.15
CA THR A 245 -49.96 42.80 37.99
C THR A 245 -51.45 43.14 38.03
N ASP A 246 -52.29 42.42 37.28
CA ASP A 246 -53.75 42.57 37.30
C ASP A 246 -54.32 42.40 38.72
N LYS A 247 -53.80 41.41 39.48
CA LYS A 247 -54.18 41.19 40.88
C LYS A 247 -53.71 42.31 41.80
N ASN A 248 -52.50 42.83 41.60
CA ASN A 248 -51.99 43.96 42.39
C ASN A 248 -52.83 45.23 42.13
N VAL A 249 -53.15 45.53 40.87
CA VAL A 249 -54.05 46.64 40.50
C VAL A 249 -55.46 46.43 41.07
N GLN A 250 -56.01 45.21 41.02
CA GLN A 250 -57.30 44.89 41.63
C GLN A 250 -57.30 45.14 43.15
N ILE A 251 -56.24 44.71 43.85
CA ILE A 251 -56.09 44.89 45.31
C ILE A 251 -55.88 46.37 45.66
N GLN A 252 -55.06 47.11 44.91
CA GLN A 252 -54.85 48.55 45.11
C GLN A 252 -56.14 49.36 44.89
N SER A 253 -56.93 49.00 43.88
CA SER A 253 -58.27 49.59 43.64
C SER A 253 -59.22 49.30 44.80
N GLN A 254 -59.29 48.05 45.27
CA GLN A 254 -60.11 47.67 46.44
C GLN A 254 -59.65 48.38 47.73
N LEU A 255 -58.34 48.49 47.95
CA LEU A 255 -57.74 49.19 49.09
C LEU A 255 -58.06 50.70 49.03
N SER A 256 -58.01 51.31 47.86
CA SER A 256 -58.35 52.73 47.65
C SER A 256 -59.84 52.99 47.88
N ALA A 257 -60.71 52.10 47.42
CA ALA A 257 -62.16 52.16 47.67
C ALA A 257 -62.49 51.97 49.16
N LEU A 258 -61.79 51.06 49.85
CA LEU A 258 -61.93 50.89 51.30
C LEU A 258 -61.39 52.11 52.08
N GLN A 259 -60.26 52.70 51.68
CA GLN A 259 -59.75 53.94 52.27
C GLN A 259 -60.73 55.10 52.11
N SER A 260 -61.28 55.29 50.90
CA SER A 260 -62.32 56.29 50.62
C SER A 260 -63.56 56.09 51.50
N LYS A 261 -64.02 54.83 51.66
CA LYS A 261 -65.12 54.50 52.57
C LYS A 261 -64.77 54.75 54.04
N THR A 262 -63.56 54.44 54.48
CA THR A 262 -63.11 54.70 55.85
C THR A 262 -63.06 56.20 56.13
N GLN A 263 -62.53 57.01 55.22
CA GLN A 263 -62.51 58.47 55.35
C GLN A 263 -63.93 59.06 55.44
N LEU A 264 -64.89 58.54 54.66
CA LEU A 264 -66.28 58.95 54.76
C LEU A 264 -66.89 58.59 56.14
N LEU A 265 -66.65 57.37 56.63
CA LEU A 265 -67.11 56.94 57.96
C LEU A 265 -66.43 57.71 59.10
N GLU A 266 -65.17 58.13 58.93
CA GLU A 266 -64.44 58.99 59.88
C GLU A 266 -65.02 60.40 59.93
N LEU A 267 -65.46 60.96 58.79
CA LEU A 267 -66.20 62.22 58.71
C LEU A 267 -67.58 62.11 59.36
N GLU A 268 -68.39 61.11 58.98
CA GLU A 268 -69.72 60.85 59.58
C GLU A 268 -69.63 60.66 61.10
N HIS A 269 -68.63 59.90 61.59
CA HIS A 269 -68.37 59.73 63.02
C HIS A 269 -67.88 61.03 63.68
N GLY A 270 -67.12 61.86 62.98
CA GLY A 270 -66.72 63.19 63.43
C GLY A 270 -67.91 64.15 63.62
N GLU A 271 -68.83 64.17 62.65
CA GLU A 271 -70.08 64.93 62.68
C GLU A 271 -70.99 64.45 63.82
N LEU A 272 -71.28 63.14 63.89
CA LEU A 272 -72.07 62.53 64.97
C LEU A 272 -71.45 62.79 66.36
N LYS A 273 -70.12 62.81 66.48
CA LYS A 273 -69.44 63.15 67.73
C LYS A 273 -69.57 64.64 68.08
N SER A 274 -69.55 65.52 67.07
CA SER A 274 -69.79 66.96 67.26
C SER A 274 -71.23 67.22 67.71
N GLU A 275 -72.22 66.56 67.08
CA GLU A 275 -73.62 66.60 67.52
C GLU A 275 -73.79 66.04 68.93
N LEU A 276 -73.13 64.94 69.27
CA LEU A 276 -73.16 64.34 70.61
C LEU A 276 -72.63 65.32 71.68
N GLU A 277 -71.52 66.01 71.43
CA GLU A 277 -71.00 67.03 72.35
C GLU A 277 -71.89 68.29 72.41
N ASN A 278 -72.49 68.70 71.30
CA ASN A 278 -73.48 69.79 71.28
C ASN A 278 -74.72 69.42 72.12
N ILE A 279 -75.28 68.23 71.95
CA ILE A 279 -76.41 67.71 72.75
C ILE A 279 -76.01 67.57 74.23
N LYS A 280 -74.80 67.09 74.54
CA LYS A 280 -74.27 67.08 75.92
C LYS A 280 -74.15 68.48 76.51
N ALA A 281 -73.68 69.46 75.73
CA ALA A 281 -73.56 70.86 76.16
C ALA A 281 -74.93 71.50 76.41
N GLN A 282 -75.90 71.30 75.51
CA GLN A 282 -77.29 71.73 75.68
C GLN A 282 -77.92 71.08 76.92
N ARG A 283 -77.76 69.77 77.10
CA ARG A 283 -78.21 69.04 78.30
C ARG A 283 -77.55 69.59 79.58
N ASN A 284 -76.25 69.88 79.54
CA ASN A 284 -75.54 70.46 80.69
C ASN A 284 -76.04 71.87 81.00
N LYS A 285 -76.30 72.69 79.98
CA LYS A 285 -76.90 74.03 80.12
C LYS A 285 -78.30 73.94 80.74
N ILE A 286 -79.19 73.13 80.16
CA ILE A 286 -80.55 72.92 80.70
C ILE A 286 -80.50 72.41 82.14
N LYS A 287 -79.54 71.54 82.49
CA LYS A 287 -79.34 71.08 83.87
C LYS A 287 -78.89 72.21 84.80
N ALA A 288 -78.02 73.11 84.35
CA ALA A 288 -77.54 74.26 85.12
C ALA A 288 -78.61 75.36 85.27
N ASP A 289 -79.38 75.63 84.21
CA ASP A 289 -80.54 76.52 84.23
C ASP A 289 -81.61 75.95 85.21
N LEU A 290 -81.84 74.63 85.19
CA LEU A 290 -82.74 73.95 86.12
C LEU A 290 -82.24 74.00 87.58
N THR A 291 -80.95 73.80 87.86
CA THR A 291 -80.44 73.93 89.24
C THR A 291 -80.54 75.37 89.72
N LYS A 292 -80.23 76.36 88.88
CA LYS A 292 -80.39 77.78 89.21
C LYS A 292 -81.84 78.16 89.47
N GLU A 293 -82.79 77.62 88.70
CA GLU A 293 -84.22 77.85 88.92
C GLU A 293 -84.67 77.23 90.25
N ASN A 294 -84.22 76.01 90.58
CA ASN A 294 -84.47 75.41 91.90
C ASN A 294 -83.83 76.23 93.05
N GLU A 295 -82.63 76.77 92.86
CA GLU A 295 -81.97 77.65 93.83
C GLU A 295 -82.75 78.95 94.04
N MET A 296 -83.23 79.59 92.96
CA MET A 296 -84.08 80.79 93.05
C MET A 296 -85.44 80.49 93.71
N GLN A 297 -86.08 79.37 93.38
CA GLN A 297 -87.34 78.97 93.99
C GLN A 297 -87.16 78.62 95.48
N ASN A 298 -86.08 77.92 95.84
CA ASN A 298 -85.75 77.67 97.25
C ASN A 298 -85.47 78.98 98.00
N ALA A 299 -84.72 79.92 97.43
CA ALA A 299 -84.48 81.23 98.04
C ALA A 299 -85.78 82.06 98.20
N GLN A 300 -86.71 81.97 97.24
CA GLN A 300 -88.05 82.57 97.37
C GLN A 300 -88.88 81.89 98.47
N ILE A 301 -88.81 80.55 98.60
CA ILE A 301 -89.48 79.80 99.66
C ILE A 301 -88.90 80.16 101.03
N GLU A 302 -87.57 80.28 101.16
CA GLU A 302 -86.89 80.73 102.38
C GLU A 302 -87.28 82.16 102.76
N GLU A 303 -87.29 83.09 101.81
CA GLU A 303 -87.70 84.48 102.04
C GLU A 303 -89.17 84.59 102.43
N LEU A 304 -90.07 83.87 101.75
CA LEU A 304 -91.49 83.81 102.12
C LEU A 304 -91.69 83.15 103.50
N THR A 305 -90.89 82.14 103.85
CA THR A 305 -90.90 81.51 105.18
C THR A 305 -90.40 82.48 106.25
N ARG A 306 -89.38 83.29 105.94
CA ARG A 306 -88.86 84.36 106.82
C ARG A 306 -89.91 85.45 107.06
N GLN A 307 -90.55 85.95 106.00
CA GLN A 307 -91.64 86.93 106.10
C GLN A 307 -92.85 86.36 106.84
N LEU A 308 -93.20 85.08 106.62
CA LEU A 308 -94.26 84.41 107.37
C LEU A 308 -93.92 84.30 108.86
N ALA A 309 -92.68 83.94 109.21
CA ALA A 309 -92.21 83.87 110.59
C ALA A 309 -92.20 85.25 111.28
N GLU A 310 -91.77 86.30 110.57
CA GLU A 310 -91.81 87.68 111.05
C GLU A 310 -93.25 88.17 111.28
N LYS A 311 -94.17 87.88 110.36
CA LYS A 311 -95.60 88.21 110.53
C LYS A 311 -96.27 87.39 111.64
N ILE A 312 -95.86 86.14 111.85
CA ILE A 312 -96.28 85.33 113.01
C ILE A 312 -95.79 85.96 114.31
N GLU A 313 -94.55 86.47 114.37
CA GLU A 313 -94.01 87.10 115.57
C GLU A 313 -94.63 88.48 115.85
N GLU A 314 -94.87 89.30 114.81
CA GLU A 314 -95.71 90.50 114.93
C GLU A 314 -97.11 90.16 115.47
N MET A 315 -97.74 89.10 114.95
CA MET A 315 -99.07 88.67 115.40
C MET A 315 -99.05 88.25 116.88
N LYS A 316 -98.03 87.49 117.32
CA LYS A 316 -97.83 87.18 118.75
C LYS A 316 -97.66 88.45 119.60
N GLN A 317 -96.85 89.40 119.17
CA GLN A 317 -96.63 90.67 119.89
C GLN A 317 -97.88 91.54 119.95
N LEU A 318 -98.76 91.48 118.94
CA LEU A 318 -100.07 92.11 118.97
C LEU A 318 -101.04 91.34 119.88
N THR A 319 -100.99 90.00 119.90
CA THR A 319 -101.79 89.17 120.81
C THR A 319 -101.41 89.37 122.29
N THR A 320 -100.12 89.48 122.62
CA THR A 320 -99.69 89.79 123.99
C THR A 320 -100.12 91.19 124.40
N LYS A 321 -99.90 92.21 123.55
CA LYS A 321 -100.41 93.58 123.79
C LYS A 321 -101.93 93.63 123.97
N ALA A 322 -102.69 92.85 123.19
CA ALA A 322 -104.14 92.73 123.36
C ALA A 322 -104.50 92.10 124.72
N SER A 323 -103.81 91.04 125.13
CA SER A 323 -104.00 90.40 126.44
C SER A 323 -103.61 91.33 127.59
N ASP A 324 -102.52 92.09 127.48
CA ASP A 324 -102.09 93.10 128.46
C ASP A 324 -103.14 94.21 128.61
N LEU A 325 -103.70 94.70 127.50
CA LEU A 325 -104.79 95.67 127.50
C LEU A 325 -106.11 95.09 128.07
N GLU A 326 -106.43 93.82 127.80
CA GLU A 326 -107.58 93.15 128.44
C GLU A 326 -107.38 92.99 129.94
N ASN A 327 -106.17 92.62 130.38
CA ASN A 327 -105.79 92.55 131.79
C ASN A 327 -105.86 93.93 132.45
N GLU A 328 -105.37 94.98 131.80
CA GLU A 328 -105.46 96.36 132.29
C GLU A 328 -106.93 96.82 132.38
N ILE A 329 -107.77 96.53 131.38
CA ILE A 329 -109.22 96.77 131.43
C ILE A 329 -109.88 95.98 132.57
N GLN A 330 -109.45 94.75 132.84
CA GLN A 330 -109.97 93.94 133.94
C GLN A 330 -109.57 94.51 135.31
N VAL A 331 -108.34 95.01 135.45
CA VAL A 331 -107.85 95.72 136.63
C VAL A 331 -108.58 97.06 136.80
N LEU A 332 -108.76 97.85 135.75
CA LEU A 332 -109.50 99.11 135.76
C LEU A 332 -110.98 98.90 136.14
N LYS A 333 -111.63 97.83 135.64
CA LYS A 333 -112.99 97.43 136.06
C LYS A 333 -113.03 97.06 137.55
N LYS A 334 -112.06 96.30 138.07
CA LYS A 334 -111.94 96.03 139.53
C LYS A 334 -111.74 97.32 140.34
N LYS A 335 -110.90 98.24 139.86
CA LYS A 335 -110.60 99.53 140.51
C LYS A 335 -111.82 100.48 140.55
N HIS A 336 -112.57 100.59 139.44
CA HIS A 336 -113.82 101.34 139.38
C HIS A 336 -114.92 100.74 140.27
N ASN A 337 -115.07 99.41 140.30
CA ASN A 337 -116.05 98.71 141.13
C ASN A 337 -115.80 98.96 142.64
N ASN A 338 -114.52 99.01 143.06
CA ASN A 338 -114.18 99.39 144.42
C ASN A 338 -114.46 100.89 144.70
N SER A 339 -114.08 101.79 143.80
CA SER A 339 -114.35 103.24 143.94
C SER A 339 -115.85 103.55 144.07
N LEU A 340 -116.71 102.88 143.28
CA LEU A 340 -118.17 102.98 143.37
C LEU A 340 -118.71 102.51 144.73
N LYS A 341 -118.11 101.48 145.33
CA LYS A 341 -118.51 100.96 146.64
C LYS A 341 -118.20 101.91 147.79
N ASP A 342 -117.16 102.74 147.67
CA ASP A 342 -116.84 103.76 148.67
C ASP A 342 -117.67 105.03 148.48
N ILE A 343 -117.89 105.50 147.25
CA ILE A 343 -118.81 106.62 146.96
C ILE A 343 -120.24 106.31 147.43
N SER A 344 -120.68 105.05 147.29
CA SER A 344 -121.99 104.58 147.81
C SER A 344 -122.09 104.63 149.35
N ARG A 345 -120.97 104.49 150.08
CA ARG A 345 -120.91 104.54 151.55
C ARG A 345 -120.99 105.96 152.10
N GLU A 346 -120.50 106.96 151.37
CA GLU A 346 -120.58 108.36 151.81
C GLU A 346 -121.98 108.96 151.58
N MET A 347 -122.60 108.75 150.40
CA MET A 347 -123.94 109.28 150.14
C MET A 347 -125.03 108.72 151.08
N GLN A 348 -124.87 107.51 151.62
CA GLN A 348 -125.84 106.93 152.56
C GLN A 348 -125.89 107.62 153.94
N LYS A 349 -124.89 108.43 154.33
CA LYS A 349 -124.88 109.09 155.65
C LYS A 349 -125.70 110.38 155.74
N LEU A 350 -126.12 110.98 154.62
CA LEU A 350 -126.72 112.34 154.58
C LEU A 350 -128.21 112.40 154.23
N ARG A 351 -128.90 111.26 154.07
CA ARG A 351 -130.34 111.22 153.75
C ARG A 351 -131.18 110.31 154.66
N LYS A 352 -130.85 110.24 155.96
CA LYS A 352 -131.75 109.66 156.99
C LYS A 352 -131.71 110.30 158.39
N ARG A 353 -131.42 111.61 158.46
CA ARG A 353 -132.08 112.53 159.42
C ARG A 353 -133.22 113.32 158.76
N LEU A 354 -133.73 112.80 157.64
CA LEU A 354 -135.06 113.06 157.11
C LEU A 354 -135.55 111.76 156.44
N GLU A 355 -136.86 111.52 156.46
CA GLU A 355 -137.58 110.47 155.71
C GLU A 355 -137.18 108.98 155.91
N LEU A 356 -137.94 108.35 156.82
CA LEU A 356 -138.75 107.14 156.59
C LEU A 356 -138.08 105.79 156.23
N HIS A 357 -138.31 104.82 157.13
CA HIS A 357 -138.53 103.38 156.89
C HIS A 357 -137.38 102.49 156.35
N GLU A 358 -137.12 101.40 157.10
CA GLU A 358 -136.99 100.00 156.64
C GLU A 358 -135.93 99.59 155.58
N SER A 359 -135.61 98.30 155.36
CA SER A 359 -135.42 97.11 156.24
C SER A 359 -134.82 95.96 155.41
N GLY A 360 -134.20 94.95 156.04
CA GLY A 360 -133.68 93.73 155.39
C GLY A 360 -132.23 93.84 154.89
N ASN A 361 -131.37 92.80 154.86
CA ASN A 361 -131.50 91.33 154.89
C ASN A 361 -132.13 90.72 153.61
N GLY A 362 -131.52 89.76 152.90
CA GLY A 362 -130.20 89.09 153.06
C GLY A 362 -129.95 88.01 151.97
N SER A 363 -128.88 87.22 152.12
CA SER A 363 -128.56 85.88 151.53
C SER A 363 -128.78 85.53 150.03
N GLY A 364 -127.83 84.79 149.43
CA GLY A 364 -127.97 84.12 148.12
C GLY A 364 -126.80 83.16 147.79
N ASN A 365 -127.04 82.09 146.99
CA ASN A 365 -126.11 80.96 146.75
C ASN A 365 -126.10 80.52 145.24
N GLY A 366 -125.06 79.81 144.74
CA GLY A 366 -125.00 79.36 143.31
C GLY A 366 -123.75 78.53 142.90
N ASN A 367 -123.80 77.77 141.79
CA ASN A 367 -122.83 76.69 141.45
C ASN A 367 -122.76 76.28 139.93
N GLY A 368 -121.65 75.64 139.47
CA GLY A 368 -121.44 74.91 138.17
C GLY A 368 -120.81 75.68 136.97
N GLY A 369 -120.19 75.10 135.91
CA GLY A 369 -119.69 73.72 135.59
C GLY A 369 -119.27 73.48 134.09
N GLY A 370 -118.26 72.60 133.77
CA GLY A 370 -117.77 72.16 132.40
C GLY A 370 -116.23 72.25 132.18
N GLY A 371 -115.47 71.69 131.19
CA GLY A 371 -115.62 70.71 130.05
C GLY A 371 -114.97 71.23 128.72
N ASN A 372 -114.23 70.59 127.78
CA ASN A 372 -113.60 69.25 127.42
C ASN A 372 -112.36 69.52 126.47
N GLY A 373 -111.55 68.67 125.78
CA GLY A 373 -111.35 67.21 125.50
C GLY A 373 -111.51 66.82 123.98
N GLY A 374 -110.64 66.11 123.21
CA GLY A 374 -109.31 65.42 123.33
C GLY A 374 -108.85 64.67 122.02
N VAL A 375 -107.85 63.73 122.07
CA VAL A 375 -107.40 62.66 121.06
C VAL A 375 -106.81 63.03 119.65
N ALA A 376 -106.04 62.23 118.84
CA ALA A 376 -105.15 61.00 118.97
C ALA A 376 -104.34 60.58 117.66
N SER A 377 -103.24 59.79 117.79
CA SER A 377 -102.58 58.78 116.86
C SER A 377 -102.00 59.13 115.45
N GLY A 378 -100.99 58.42 114.84
CA GLY A 378 -100.00 57.40 115.28
C GLY A 378 -99.37 56.46 114.17
N ARG A 379 -98.17 55.84 114.42
CA ARG A 379 -97.51 54.64 113.74
C ARG A 379 -96.89 54.81 112.31
N SER A 380 -95.92 54.01 111.78
CA SER A 380 -94.83 53.11 112.31
C SER A 380 -93.89 52.50 111.21
N SER A 381 -92.58 52.24 111.51
CA SER A 381 -91.63 51.28 110.83
C SER A 381 -91.14 51.62 109.38
N GLN A 382 -90.11 51.06 108.69
CA GLN A 382 -88.89 50.20 108.91
C GLN A 382 -88.05 50.18 107.56
N SER A 383 -86.84 49.61 107.32
CA SER A 383 -85.75 48.86 108.04
C SER A 383 -84.40 48.85 107.21
N VAL A 384 -83.43 47.96 107.53
CA VAL A 384 -82.03 47.79 107.01
C VAL A 384 -81.88 46.68 105.90
N THR A 385 -80.75 46.35 105.21
CA THR A 385 -79.26 46.51 105.39
C THR A 385 -78.46 46.32 104.05
N PRO A 386 -77.13 46.58 103.93
CA PRO A 386 -76.35 46.54 102.65
C PRO A 386 -75.04 45.66 102.61
N HIS A 387 -74.28 45.73 101.49
CA HIS A 387 -72.81 45.52 101.28
C HIS A 387 -72.26 44.28 100.49
N ASP A 388 -71.07 44.43 99.89
CA ASP A 388 -70.35 43.55 98.93
C ASP A 388 -69.54 42.36 99.51
N THR A 389 -69.13 41.37 98.68
CA THR A 389 -67.70 41.09 98.26
C THR A 389 -67.40 39.71 97.58
N LEU A 390 -66.44 39.72 96.61
CA LEU A 390 -65.30 38.80 96.36
C LEU A 390 -65.39 37.28 95.94
N SER A 391 -64.79 36.99 94.77
CA SER A 391 -63.66 36.03 94.53
C SER A 391 -63.85 34.59 93.94
N GLN A 392 -62.72 34.10 93.38
CA GLN A 392 -62.34 32.77 92.83
C GLN A 392 -62.97 32.28 91.49
N GLY A 393 -62.22 31.73 90.52
CA GLY A 393 -60.74 31.71 90.34
C GLY A 393 -60.18 30.59 89.42
N SER A 394 -58.92 30.74 88.94
CA SER A 394 -58.07 29.73 88.24
C SER A 394 -58.49 29.31 86.82
N ARG A 395 -57.64 28.87 85.85
CA ARG A 395 -56.16 28.74 85.63
C ARG A 395 -55.95 28.41 84.12
N ALA A 396 -54.78 28.42 83.46
CA ALA A 396 -53.51 29.18 83.55
C ALA A 396 -52.55 28.73 82.41
N SER A 397 -51.50 29.52 82.08
CA SER A 397 -50.24 29.19 81.34
C SER A 397 -50.32 28.64 79.88
N SER A 398 -49.63 29.12 78.82
CA SER A 398 -48.39 29.93 78.62
C SER A 398 -47.05 29.20 78.91
N ASN A 399 -45.93 29.38 78.17
CA ASN A 399 -45.64 30.00 76.86
C ASN A 399 -44.19 29.67 76.37
N ALA A 400 -43.91 29.89 75.08
CA ALA A 400 -42.63 30.42 74.51
C ALA A 400 -41.28 29.62 74.46
N SER A 401 -40.77 29.44 73.21
CA SER A 401 -39.47 29.95 72.68
C SER A 401 -38.15 29.10 72.54
N LEU A 402 -37.76 28.96 71.26
CA LEU A 402 -36.46 29.33 70.61
C LEU A 402 -35.24 28.37 70.46
N ASN A 403 -34.57 28.57 69.30
CA ASN A 403 -33.20 28.22 68.84
C ASN A 403 -32.82 26.75 68.50
N ASN A 404 -31.71 26.45 67.78
CA ASN A 404 -31.15 26.93 66.48
C ASN A 404 -29.89 26.07 66.10
N ILE A 405 -29.38 26.17 64.85
CA ILE A 405 -27.99 25.91 64.37
C ILE A 405 -27.51 24.48 63.93
N GLU A 406 -26.94 24.47 62.71
CA GLU A 406 -25.90 23.66 61.99
C GLU A 406 -25.88 22.12 61.75
N TYR A 407 -25.62 21.78 60.46
CA TYR A 407 -24.60 20.90 59.81
C TYR A 407 -23.78 19.87 60.67
N GLN A 408 -23.21 18.77 60.16
CA GLN A 408 -22.63 18.51 58.82
C GLN A 408 -22.52 16.98 58.47
N SER A 409 -22.05 16.64 57.26
CA SER A 409 -21.97 15.29 56.67
C SER A 409 -20.82 14.38 57.16
N THR A 410 -21.00 13.06 57.09
CA THR A 410 -19.93 12.08 56.76
C THR A 410 -20.49 10.93 55.92
N ASN A 411 -19.64 10.19 55.20
CA ASN A 411 -20.05 9.18 54.22
C ASN A 411 -19.05 8.01 54.15
N GLY A 412 -19.53 6.78 53.90
CA GLY A 412 -18.73 5.64 53.45
C GLY A 412 -18.15 4.68 54.51
N SER A 413 -18.37 3.37 54.29
CA SER A 413 -17.55 2.27 54.82
C SER A 413 -17.78 0.99 54.01
N SER A 414 -16.70 0.29 53.65
CA SER A 414 -16.71 -1.09 53.13
C SER A 414 -16.76 -2.11 54.29
N PRO A 415 -16.88 -3.43 54.05
CA PRO A 415 -15.65 -4.24 53.92
C PRO A 415 -15.74 -5.50 53.02
N GLN A 416 -14.60 -6.19 52.89
CA GLN A 416 -14.49 -7.58 52.39
C GLN A 416 -14.77 -8.60 53.51
N SER A 417 -15.04 -9.86 53.14
CA SER A 417 -14.97 -11.02 54.05
C SER A 417 -14.31 -12.23 53.37
N GLN A 418 -13.53 -12.99 54.13
CA GLN A 418 -12.80 -14.19 53.68
C GLN A 418 -13.62 -15.48 53.77
N GLU A 419 -13.02 -16.60 53.34
CA GLU A 419 -13.62 -17.92 53.38
C GLU A 419 -13.74 -18.50 54.79
N ASN A 420 -14.74 -19.35 55.00
CA ASN A 420 -14.74 -20.41 56.01
C ASN A 420 -15.64 -21.55 55.52
N LEU A 421 -15.29 -22.80 55.84
CA LEU A 421 -16.00 -24.00 55.36
C LEU A 421 -16.13 -25.05 56.49
N PRO A 422 -17.35 -25.40 56.92
CA PRO A 422 -17.58 -26.54 57.82
C PRO A 422 -17.89 -27.83 57.05
N SER A 423 -17.66 -28.97 57.69
CA SER A 423 -18.11 -30.30 57.24
C SER A 423 -19.29 -30.78 58.07
N LEU A 424 -20.33 -31.36 57.46
CA LEU A 424 -21.07 -32.52 58.02
C LEU A 424 -22.06 -33.18 57.03
N ASN A 425 -21.79 -34.44 56.68
CA ASN A 425 -22.68 -35.62 56.59
C ASN A 425 -24.22 -35.50 56.35
N ASP A 426 -24.70 -34.65 55.45
CA ASP A 426 -26.04 -34.80 54.84
C ASP A 426 -25.95 -34.60 53.32
N PRO A 427 -26.32 -35.59 52.48
CA PRO A 427 -26.17 -35.49 51.03
C PRO A 427 -27.02 -34.36 50.40
N LEU A 428 -28.19 -34.05 50.95
CA LEU A 428 -29.07 -33.01 50.40
C LEU A 428 -28.54 -31.61 50.74
N VAL A 429 -28.08 -31.41 51.98
CA VAL A 429 -27.41 -30.17 52.40
C VAL A 429 -26.07 -29.99 51.67
N THR A 430 -25.32 -31.08 51.47
CA THR A 430 -24.06 -31.07 50.70
C THR A 430 -24.30 -30.68 49.24
N GLN A 431 -25.36 -31.17 48.61
CA GLN A 431 -25.74 -30.77 47.26
C GLN A 431 -26.09 -29.29 47.17
N GLN A 432 -26.87 -28.75 48.12
CA GLN A 432 -27.18 -27.31 48.15
C GLN A 432 -25.93 -26.44 48.39
N LEU A 433 -25.03 -26.84 49.30
CA LEU A 433 -23.77 -26.14 49.54
C LEU A 433 -22.83 -26.18 48.32
N LEU A 434 -22.83 -27.29 47.56
CA LEU A 434 -22.14 -27.38 46.27
C LEU A 434 -22.74 -26.42 45.24
N VAL A 435 -24.07 -26.37 45.10
CA VAL A 435 -24.76 -25.42 44.21
C VAL A 435 -24.44 -23.98 44.60
N ASP A 436 -24.49 -23.62 45.89
CA ASP A 436 -24.14 -22.28 46.37
C ASP A 436 -22.66 -21.93 46.15
N ARG A 437 -21.75 -22.91 46.29
CA ARG A 437 -20.32 -22.72 45.96
C ARG A 437 -20.11 -22.58 44.45
N ILE A 438 -20.82 -23.33 43.62
CA ILE A 438 -20.82 -23.20 42.16
C ILE A 438 -21.33 -21.80 41.76
N ILE A 439 -22.45 -21.32 42.32
CA ILE A 439 -22.99 -19.99 42.04
C ILE A 439 -22.01 -18.88 42.50
N LYS A 440 -21.35 -19.05 43.65
CA LYS A 440 -20.29 -18.12 44.11
C LYS A 440 -19.06 -18.14 43.19
N LEU A 441 -18.64 -19.31 42.70
CA LEU A 441 -17.55 -19.45 41.74
C LEU A 441 -17.92 -18.88 40.37
N GLN A 442 -19.13 -19.10 39.87
CA GLN A 442 -19.66 -18.52 38.63
C GLN A 442 -19.72 -16.98 38.73
N LYS A 443 -20.21 -16.42 39.84
CA LYS A 443 -20.21 -14.96 40.07
C LYS A 443 -18.78 -14.39 40.21
N SER A 444 -17.83 -15.17 40.75
CA SER A 444 -16.41 -14.77 40.78
C SER A 444 -15.75 -14.88 39.40
N ALA A 445 -16.12 -15.86 38.59
CA ALA A 445 -15.63 -16.05 37.23
C ALA A 445 -16.18 -14.96 36.29
N ALA A 446 -17.47 -14.61 36.39
CA ALA A 446 -18.07 -13.48 35.66
C ALA A 446 -17.33 -12.17 35.96
N LYS A 447 -17.11 -11.84 37.25
CA LYS A 447 -16.33 -10.65 37.65
C LYS A 447 -14.86 -10.67 37.20
N LYS A 448 -14.29 -11.86 36.97
CA LYS A 448 -12.95 -12.00 36.37
C LYS A 448 -13.00 -11.82 34.86
N ALA A 449 -14.04 -12.31 34.18
CA ALA A 449 -14.26 -12.09 32.75
C ALA A 449 -14.50 -10.61 32.45
N GLU A 450 -15.43 -9.95 33.16
CA GLU A 450 -15.66 -8.49 33.12
C GLU A 450 -14.34 -7.71 33.30
N LYS A 451 -13.44 -8.17 34.19
CA LYS A 451 -12.15 -7.53 34.42
C LYS A 451 -11.10 -7.84 33.36
N ILE A 452 -11.16 -9.01 32.71
CA ILE A 452 -10.34 -9.35 31.54
C ILE A 452 -10.76 -8.51 30.35
N GLU A 453 -12.05 -8.47 30.04
CA GLU A 453 -12.66 -7.66 28.97
C GLU A 453 -12.28 -6.18 29.07
N PHE A 454 -12.41 -5.58 30.27
CA PHE A 454 -11.93 -4.22 30.55
C PHE A 454 -10.41 -4.04 30.31
N LEU A 455 -9.59 -5.03 30.64
CA LEU A 455 -8.14 -4.97 30.44
C LEU A 455 -7.77 -5.17 28.96
N GLU A 456 -8.52 -5.98 28.23
CA GLU A 456 -8.37 -6.19 26.79
C GLU A 456 -8.78 -4.93 26.01
N GLU A 457 -9.86 -4.25 26.40
CA GLU A 457 -10.25 -2.94 25.86
C GLU A 457 -9.16 -1.89 26.12
N HIS A 458 -8.65 -1.80 27.35
CA HIS A 458 -7.58 -0.86 27.70
C HIS A 458 -6.26 -1.16 26.95
N VAL A 459 -5.92 -2.44 26.74
CA VAL A 459 -4.77 -2.84 25.91
C VAL A 459 -5.02 -2.49 24.44
N ALA A 460 -6.22 -2.69 23.90
CA ALA A 460 -6.57 -2.29 22.55
C ALA A 460 -6.48 -0.76 22.35
N GLN A 461 -6.91 0.02 23.35
CA GLN A 461 -6.78 1.48 23.36
C GLN A 461 -5.30 1.91 23.38
N LEU A 462 -4.47 1.30 24.24
CA LEU A 462 -3.02 1.53 24.29
C LEU A 462 -2.34 1.19 22.96
N VAL A 463 -2.69 0.06 22.33
CA VAL A 463 -2.18 -0.34 21.00
C VAL A 463 -2.63 0.64 19.91
N SER A 464 -3.84 1.18 19.99
CA SER A 464 -4.33 2.20 19.06
C SER A 464 -3.56 3.51 19.19
N GLU A 465 -3.34 4.00 20.41
CA GLU A 465 -2.50 5.17 20.69
C GLU A 465 -1.03 4.97 20.30
N LEU A 466 -0.47 3.78 20.50
CA LEU A 466 0.88 3.44 20.02
C LEU A 466 0.94 3.49 18.50
N LYS A 467 0.00 2.85 17.78
CA LYS A 467 -0.12 2.92 16.31
C LYS A 467 -0.35 4.34 15.79
N LYS A 468 -1.00 5.22 16.56
CA LYS A 468 -1.18 6.64 16.25
C LYS A 468 0.13 7.41 16.42
N LYS A 469 0.84 7.22 17.53
CA LYS A 469 2.17 7.82 17.77
C LYS A 469 3.22 7.34 16.75
N SER A 470 3.26 6.06 16.40
CA SER A 470 4.13 5.55 15.33
C SER A 470 3.82 6.14 13.95
N ARG A 471 2.54 6.39 13.62
CA ARG A 471 2.14 7.10 12.39
C ARG A 471 2.58 8.57 12.40
N ILE A 472 2.47 9.26 13.54
CA ILE A 472 2.97 10.63 13.70
C ILE A 472 4.49 10.66 13.52
N ILE A 473 5.23 9.75 14.16
CA ILE A 473 6.69 9.62 14.01
C ILE A 473 7.07 9.35 12.54
N HIS A 474 6.37 8.43 11.86
CA HIS A 474 6.57 8.21 10.42
C HIS A 474 6.29 9.45 9.58
N HIS A 475 5.23 10.22 9.89
CA HIS A 475 4.92 11.46 9.17
C HIS A 475 6.04 12.51 9.32
N TYR A 476 6.63 12.65 10.51
CA TYR A 476 7.79 13.54 10.69
C TYR A 476 9.04 13.02 9.95
N ILE A 477 9.40 11.73 10.10
CA ILE A 477 10.56 11.12 9.41
C ILE A 477 10.43 11.20 7.87
N MET A 478 9.22 11.15 7.32
CA MET A 478 8.96 11.28 5.88
C MET A 478 8.81 12.74 5.40
N LYS A 479 8.89 13.73 6.30
CA LYS A 479 8.69 15.17 6.01
C LYS A 479 9.93 16.01 6.34
N GLU A 480 10.79 15.56 7.24
CA GLU A 480 12.12 16.14 7.44
C GLU A 480 13.09 15.71 6.34
N GLU A 481 13.93 16.64 5.88
CA GLU A 481 15.00 16.33 4.94
C GLU A 481 16.14 15.53 5.59
N ALA A 482 16.87 14.78 4.78
CA ALA A 482 17.95 13.89 5.22
C ALA A 482 19.16 14.67 5.80
N GLY A 483 19.03 15.09 7.05
CA GLY A 483 20.01 15.91 7.76
C GLY A 483 19.43 16.73 8.92
N ALA A 484 18.10 16.90 9.00
CA ALA A 484 17.46 17.67 10.08
C ALA A 484 17.70 17.05 11.48
N LEU A 485 17.69 15.71 11.56
CA LEU A 485 18.03 14.93 12.75
C LEU A 485 19.54 14.65 12.86
N ALA A 486 20.38 15.61 12.47
CA ALA A 486 21.82 15.56 12.74
C ALA A 486 22.05 15.47 14.26
N ASN A 487 22.73 14.41 14.72
CA ASN A 487 23.08 14.29 16.12
C ASN A 487 24.04 15.44 16.50
N SER A 488 23.90 16.01 17.70
CA SER A 488 24.70 17.17 18.14
C SER A 488 26.21 16.92 18.05
N ALA A 489 26.64 15.68 18.26
CA ALA A 489 28.02 15.24 18.08
C ALA A 489 28.54 15.41 16.63
N SER A 490 27.68 15.23 15.62
CA SER A 490 28.05 15.44 14.22
C SER A 490 28.16 16.92 13.86
N ASP A 491 27.33 17.79 14.45
CA ASP A 491 27.43 19.24 14.25
C ASP A 491 28.63 19.83 15.00
N THR A 492 29.02 19.29 16.16
CA THR A 492 30.31 19.64 16.77
C THR A 492 31.49 19.21 15.88
N SER A 493 31.44 18.03 15.27
CA SER A 493 32.49 17.58 14.34
C SER A 493 32.57 18.46 13.07
N LYS A 494 31.43 18.86 12.49
CA LYS A 494 31.40 19.85 11.40
C LYS A 494 32.01 21.19 11.84
N ALA A 495 31.61 21.68 13.02
CA ALA A 495 32.12 22.94 13.56
C ALA A 495 33.63 22.90 13.90
N GLU A 496 34.20 21.72 14.17
CA GLU A 496 35.65 21.53 14.32
C GLU A 496 36.37 21.48 12.97
N LEU A 497 35.83 20.78 11.96
CA LEU A 497 36.35 20.86 10.59
C LEU A 497 36.35 22.30 10.06
N MET A 498 35.27 23.06 10.31
CA MET A 498 35.15 24.47 9.93
C MET A 498 36.15 25.40 10.64
N LYS A 499 36.72 25.01 11.80
CA LYS A 499 37.77 25.78 12.49
C LYS A 499 39.16 25.56 11.91
N HIS A 500 39.42 24.42 11.26
CA HIS A 500 40.75 24.06 10.79
C HIS A 500 41.18 24.75 9.48
N GLY A 501 40.26 25.41 8.78
CA GLY A 501 40.53 26.16 7.56
C GLY A 501 40.75 25.28 6.31
N GLY A 502 41.12 25.93 5.21
CA GLY A 502 41.34 25.27 3.92
C GLY A 502 40.06 24.82 3.21
N ILE A 503 40.27 24.09 2.10
CA ILE A 503 39.22 23.64 1.17
C ILE A 503 38.09 22.87 1.90
N MET A 504 38.41 21.94 2.81
CA MET A 504 37.40 21.16 3.53
C MET A 504 36.50 22.02 4.43
N ALA A 505 37.05 23.08 5.06
CA ALA A 505 36.25 24.02 5.83
C ALA A 505 35.29 24.84 4.95
N SER A 506 35.67 25.09 3.68
CA SER A 506 34.81 25.76 2.68
C SER A 506 33.83 24.81 1.96
N VAL A 507 33.99 23.49 2.07
CA VAL A 507 33.02 22.49 1.60
C VAL A 507 31.87 22.31 2.60
N TYR A 508 32.17 22.30 3.90
CA TYR A 508 31.16 22.14 4.96
C TYR A 508 30.62 23.47 5.52
N GLY A 509 31.29 24.59 5.25
CA GLY A 509 30.81 25.93 5.61
C GLY A 509 30.00 26.59 4.49
N SER A 510 28.88 27.22 4.83
CA SER A 510 28.01 27.99 3.92
C SER A 510 28.61 29.34 3.46
N SER A 511 29.94 29.42 3.34
CA SER A 511 30.68 30.60 2.91
C SER A 511 32.04 30.15 2.36
N ALA A 512 32.40 30.58 1.15
CA ALA A 512 33.77 30.47 0.68
C ALA A 512 34.65 31.43 1.49
N ARG A 513 35.52 30.91 2.36
CA ARG A 513 36.39 31.71 3.25
C ARG A 513 37.85 31.70 2.80
N ASP A 514 38.11 31.11 1.63
CA ASP A 514 39.44 30.78 1.12
C ASP A 514 39.43 30.98 -0.41
N ASP A 515 40.26 31.90 -0.91
CA ASP A 515 40.37 32.27 -2.33
C ASP A 515 40.83 31.09 -3.21
N THR A 516 41.34 30.02 -2.61
CA THR A 516 41.71 28.79 -3.33
C THR A 516 40.51 27.91 -3.72
N MET A 517 39.32 28.14 -3.16
CA MET A 517 38.13 27.34 -3.41
C MET A 517 37.35 27.82 -4.64
N THR A 518 37.88 27.52 -5.83
CA THR A 518 37.23 27.88 -7.10
C THR A 518 36.00 27.02 -7.40
N LEU A 519 35.10 27.52 -8.25
CA LEU A 519 33.89 26.79 -8.67
C LEU A 519 34.24 25.44 -9.31
N ASP A 520 35.23 25.41 -10.21
CA ASP A 520 35.67 24.18 -10.89
C ASP A 520 36.22 23.15 -9.91
N LEU A 521 37.02 23.58 -8.92
CA LEU A 521 37.53 22.70 -7.86
C LEU A 521 36.38 22.16 -6.99
N SER A 522 35.38 22.98 -6.67
CA SER A 522 34.21 22.53 -5.92
C SER A 522 33.37 21.51 -6.69
N LEU A 523 33.26 21.64 -8.02
CA LEU A 523 32.58 20.69 -8.90
C LEU A 523 33.39 19.39 -9.08
N GLU A 524 34.72 19.46 -9.14
CA GLU A 524 35.59 18.27 -9.19
C GLU A 524 35.55 17.50 -7.86
N ILE A 525 35.56 18.20 -6.72
CA ILE A 525 35.41 17.59 -5.38
C ILE A 525 34.04 16.91 -5.25
N ASN A 526 32.95 17.56 -5.67
CA ASN A 526 31.63 16.95 -5.67
C ASN A 526 31.56 15.70 -6.57
N ARG A 527 32.13 15.74 -7.78
CA ARG A 527 32.22 14.55 -8.66
C ARG A 527 32.99 13.39 -8.02
N LYS A 528 34.10 13.68 -7.33
CA LYS A 528 34.90 12.65 -6.62
C LYS A 528 34.16 12.10 -5.40
N LEU A 529 33.50 12.95 -4.61
CA LEU A 529 32.67 12.52 -3.48
C LEU A 529 31.48 11.68 -3.95
N GLN A 530 30.81 12.08 -5.04
CA GLN A 530 29.74 11.31 -5.66
C GLN A 530 30.24 9.93 -6.12
N ALA A 531 31.37 9.85 -6.85
CA ALA A 531 31.93 8.57 -7.29
C ALA A 531 32.31 7.64 -6.12
N VAL A 532 32.86 8.19 -5.03
CA VAL A 532 33.17 7.43 -3.81
C VAL A 532 31.88 6.98 -3.09
N LEU A 533 30.83 7.81 -3.07
CA LEU A 533 29.52 7.43 -2.52
C LEU A 533 28.87 6.32 -3.36
N GLU A 534 28.92 6.41 -4.68
CA GLU A 534 28.38 5.42 -5.62
C GLU A 534 29.11 4.07 -5.50
N ASP A 535 30.45 4.04 -5.45
CA ASP A 535 31.22 2.81 -5.18
C ASP A 535 30.90 2.24 -3.79
N THR A 536 30.82 3.10 -2.76
CA THR A 536 30.48 2.68 -1.39
C THR A 536 29.06 2.10 -1.32
N LEU A 537 28.09 2.68 -2.02
CA LEU A 537 26.71 2.18 -2.09
C LEU A 537 26.65 0.86 -2.85
N LEU A 538 27.29 0.75 -4.02
CA LEU A 538 27.39 -0.47 -4.80
C LEU A 538 27.99 -1.62 -3.96
N LYS A 539 29.10 -1.35 -3.26
CA LYS A 539 29.78 -2.31 -2.39
C LYS A 539 28.91 -2.73 -1.20
N ASN A 540 28.13 -1.82 -0.62
CA ASN A 540 27.15 -2.17 0.43
C ASN A 540 25.98 -2.99 -0.12
N ILE A 541 25.53 -2.76 -1.36
CA ILE A 541 24.51 -3.59 -2.03
C ILE A 541 25.05 -5.00 -2.23
N THR A 542 26.26 -5.17 -2.78
CA THR A 542 26.90 -6.48 -2.96
C THR A 542 27.15 -7.20 -1.63
N LEU A 543 27.56 -6.48 -0.57
CA LEU A 543 27.69 -7.07 0.78
C LEU A 543 26.35 -7.55 1.34
N LYS A 544 25.27 -6.81 1.11
CA LYS A 544 23.91 -7.21 1.51
C LYS A 544 23.41 -8.43 0.71
N GLU A 545 23.69 -8.48 -0.59
CA GLU A 545 23.38 -9.62 -1.45
C GLU A 545 24.11 -10.89 -0.99
N ASN A 546 25.43 -10.81 -0.77
CA ASN A 546 26.23 -11.90 -0.22
C ASN A 546 25.72 -12.37 1.16
N LEU A 547 25.28 -11.44 2.02
CA LEU A 547 24.74 -11.76 3.35
C LEU A 547 23.38 -12.47 3.24
N ASN A 548 22.53 -12.09 2.28
CA ASN A 548 21.29 -12.82 2.00
C ASN A 548 21.58 -14.25 1.52
N THR A 549 22.51 -14.43 0.57
CA THR A 549 22.91 -15.75 0.07
C THR A 549 23.46 -16.64 1.18
N LEU A 550 24.29 -16.10 2.07
CA LEU A 550 24.77 -16.81 3.25
C LEU A 550 23.63 -17.17 4.21
N GLY A 551 22.63 -16.30 4.36
CA GLY A 551 21.42 -16.57 5.14
C GLY A 551 20.59 -17.72 4.58
N ASP A 552 20.37 -17.76 3.26
CA ASP A 552 19.68 -18.86 2.57
C ASP A 552 20.44 -20.18 2.70
N GLU A 553 21.77 -20.15 2.61
CA GLU A 553 22.62 -21.33 2.75
C GLU A 553 22.65 -21.84 4.20
N ILE A 554 22.68 -20.95 5.19
CA ILE A 554 22.50 -21.29 6.61
C ILE A 554 21.11 -21.90 6.86
N ALA A 555 20.04 -21.34 6.27
CA ALA A 555 18.68 -21.87 6.41
C ALA A 555 18.56 -23.28 5.80
N LYS A 556 19.17 -23.50 4.63
CA LYS A 556 19.25 -24.81 3.95
C LYS A 556 20.04 -25.84 4.78
N ILE A 557 21.19 -25.46 5.35
CA ILE A 557 21.99 -26.34 6.22
C ILE A 557 21.24 -26.66 7.53
N SER A 558 20.57 -25.67 8.12
CA SER A 558 19.73 -25.85 9.32
C SER A 558 18.60 -26.85 9.07
N LEU A 559 17.90 -26.73 7.95
CA LEU A 559 16.86 -27.67 7.52
C LEU A 559 17.42 -29.09 7.28
N GLN A 560 18.60 -29.21 6.66
CA GLN A 560 19.26 -30.50 6.48
C GLN A 560 19.68 -31.14 7.82
N ASN A 561 20.19 -30.37 8.77
CA ASN A 561 20.52 -30.86 10.10
C ASN A 561 19.27 -31.35 10.84
N GLN A 562 18.16 -30.59 10.80
CA GLN A 562 16.88 -31.00 11.39
C GLN A 562 16.33 -32.30 10.75
N GLN A 563 16.52 -32.49 9.44
CA GLN A 563 16.17 -33.72 8.72
C GLN A 563 17.11 -34.92 9.03
N LEU A 564 18.32 -34.66 9.54
CA LEU A 564 19.26 -35.69 10.00
C LEU A 564 19.04 -36.05 11.47
N GLU A 565 18.66 -35.09 12.31
CA GLU A 565 18.26 -35.31 13.71
C GLU A 565 16.96 -36.12 13.80
N THR A 566 15.98 -35.83 12.94
CA THR A 566 14.72 -36.61 12.84
C THR A 566 14.85 -37.97 12.13
N ARG A 567 16.08 -38.39 11.82
CA ARG A 567 16.42 -39.71 11.24
C ARG A 567 17.31 -40.57 12.16
N LYS A 568 17.51 -40.16 13.41
CA LYS A 568 18.18 -40.91 14.48
C LYS A 568 17.17 -41.39 15.53
#